data_AF-A0A2P4Y146-F1
#
_entry.id   AF-A0A2P4Y146-F1
#
_cell.length_a   1.000
_cell.length_b   1.000
_cell.length_c   1.000
_cell.angle_alpha   90.00
_cell.angle_beta   90.00
_cell.angle_gamma   90.00
#
_symmetry.space_group_name_H-M   'P 1'
#
loop_
_entity.id
_entity.type
_entity.pdbx_description
1 polymer ?
#
loop_
_entity_poly.entity_id
_entity_poly.type
_entity_poly.pdbx_seq_one_letter_code
_entity_poly.pdbx_strand_id
1 'polypeptide(L)' 'MAYVANIVGVTDVPTTYAEAMASHEADEWRKAMNAELYSHEKNTTWTLVPRGPDKRAIGRRWVFAKKRD' A
#
# COMPACT_ATOMS: atom_id res chain seq x y z
N MET A 1 15.01 2.28 12.11
CA MET A 1 15.22 1.53 10.86
C MET A 1 14.28 2.07 9.80
N ALA A 2 14.74 3.00 8.96
CA ALA A 2 13.97 3.46 7.82
C ALA A 2 14.16 2.45 6.68
N TYR A 3 13.10 1.79 6.25
CA TYR A 3 13.14 0.96 5.04
C TYR A 3 13.30 1.90 3.85
N VAL A 4 14.53 2.04 3.37
CA VAL A 4 14.81 2.72 2.10
C VAL A 4 14.75 1.63 1.04
N ALA A 5 13.59 1.52 0.37
CA ALA A 5 13.52 0.74 -0.86
C ALA A 5 14.51 1.35 -1.85
N ASN A 6 15.52 0.57 -2.22
CA ASN A 6 16.60 0.98 -3.11
C ASN A 6 15.99 1.38 -4.47
N ILE A 7 15.92 2.68 -4.73
CA ILE A 7 15.21 3.23 -5.88
C ILE A 7 16.09 3.12 -7.13
N VAL A 8 16.26 1.91 -7.64
CA VAL A 8 16.95 1.70 -8.92
C VAL A 8 15.92 1.91 -10.05
N GLY A 9 15.38 3.13 -10.21
CA GLY A 9 14.42 3.49 -11.27
C GLY A 9 13.25 4.34 -10.78
N VAL A 10 13.54 5.58 -10.37
CA VAL A 10 12.62 6.50 -9.65
C VAL A 10 11.40 6.94 -10.48
N THR A 11 11.31 6.66 -11.77
CA THR A 11 10.29 7.28 -12.65
C THR A 11 9.04 6.45 -12.93
N ASP A 12 9.04 5.15 -12.65
CA ASP A 12 7.97 4.23 -13.13
C ASP A 12 7.16 3.56 -11.99
N VAL A 13 7.42 3.93 -10.75
CA VAL A 13 6.64 3.44 -9.61
C VAL A 13 5.76 4.58 -9.08
N PRO A 14 4.43 4.42 -9.07
CA PRO A 14 3.54 5.46 -8.58
C PRO A 14 3.78 5.69 -7.09
N THR A 15 3.79 6.94 -6.67
CA THR A 15 3.92 7.31 -5.26
C THR A 15 2.56 7.53 -4.60
N THR A 16 1.53 7.74 -5.42
CA THR A 16 0.14 7.92 -4.98
C THR A 16 -0.80 6.93 -5.65
N TYR A 17 -1.95 6.69 -5.02
CA TYR A 17 -3.02 5.89 -5.62
C TYR A 17 -3.50 6.48 -6.95
N ALA A 18 -3.60 7.82 -7.04
CA ALA A 18 -4.02 8.49 -8.26
C ALA A 18 -3.04 8.22 -9.42
N GLU A 19 -1.73 8.32 -9.16
CA GLU A 19 -0.70 7.96 -10.14
C GLU A 19 -0.78 6.48 -10.55
N ALA A 20 -0.98 5.58 -9.59
CA ALA A 20 -1.10 4.15 -9.87
C ALA A 20 -2.29 3.85 -10.78
N MET A 21 -3.44 4.47 -10.52
CA MET A 21 -4.66 4.27 -11.32
C MET A 21 -4.65 5.02 -12.65
N ALA A 22 -3.81 6.05 -12.80
CA ALA A 22 -3.59 6.73 -14.07
C ALA A 22 -2.52 6.06 -14.94
N SER A 23 -1.77 5.09 -14.39
CA SER A 23 -0.74 4.36 -15.12
C SER A 23 -1.32 3.30 -16.06
N HIS A 24 -0.53 2.86 -17.03
CA HIS A 24 -0.88 1.75 -17.91
C HIS A 24 -1.00 0.41 -17.18
N GLU A 25 -0.42 0.29 -15.98
CA GLU A 25 -0.43 -0.89 -15.12
C GLU A 25 -1.51 -0.81 -14.02
N ALA A 26 -2.53 0.04 -14.20
CA ALA A 26 -3.56 0.27 -13.18
C ALA A 26 -4.26 -1.01 -12.72
N ASP A 27 -4.45 -1.97 -13.63
CA ASP A 27 -5.07 -3.25 -13.32
C ASP A 27 -4.16 -4.14 -12.47
N GLU A 28 -2.86 -4.18 -12.75
CA GLU A 28 -1.85 -4.87 -11.95
C GLU A 28 -1.75 -4.25 -10.55
N TRP A 29 -1.73 -2.92 -10.46
CA TRP A 29 -1.73 -2.22 -9.18
C TRP A 29 -3.00 -2.53 -8.39
N ARG A 30 -4.17 -2.53 -9.04
CA ARG A 30 -5.44 -2.90 -8.39
C ARG A 30 -5.45 -4.33 -7.90
N LYS A 31 -4.97 -5.28 -8.72
CA LYS A 31 -4.84 -6.70 -8.31
C LYS A 31 -3.94 -6.84 -7.10
N ALA A 32 -2.78 -6.17 -7.08
CA ALA A 32 -1.87 -6.19 -5.95
C ALA A 32 -2.50 -5.59 -4.67
N MET A 33 -3.19 -4.45 -4.79
CA MET A 33 -3.90 -3.84 -3.65
C MET A 33 -4.98 -4.76 -3.08
N ASN A 34 -5.78 -5.38 -3.95
CA ASN A 34 -6.83 -6.31 -3.55
C ASN A 34 -6.25 -7.57 -2.89
N ALA A 35 -5.14 -8.10 -3.42
CA ALA A 35 -4.46 -9.25 -2.83
C ALA A 35 -3.97 -8.95 -1.41
N GLU A 36 -3.40 -7.76 -1.17
CA GLU A 36 -2.94 -7.34 0.16
C GLU A 36 -4.13 -7.18 1.13
N LEU A 37 -5.20 -6.50 0.70
CA LEU A 37 -6.43 -6.35 1.50
C LEU A 37 -7.03 -7.71 1.87
N TYR A 38 -7.13 -8.63 0.90
CA TYR A 38 -7.61 -9.98 1.14
C TYR A 38 -6.71 -10.77 2.10
N SER A 39 -5.39 -10.54 2.04
CA SER A 39 -4.46 -11.16 2.98
C SER A 39 -4.71 -10.71 4.42
N HIS A 40 -5.01 -9.43 4.62
CA HIS A 40 -5.37 -8.89 5.95
C HIS A 40 -6.68 -9.49 6.47
N GLU A 41 -7.68 -9.64 5.59
CA GLU A 41 -8.95 -10.30 5.92
C GLU A 41 -8.73 -11.77 6.30
N LYS A 42 -8.00 -12.52 5.47
CA LYS A 42 -7.73 -13.95 5.68
C LYS A 42 -6.94 -14.21 6.96
N ASN A 43 -5.99 -13.33 7.29
CA ASN A 43 -5.15 -13.51 8.46
C ASN A 43 -5.88 -13.15 9.77
N THR A 44 -7.08 -12.57 9.71
CA THR A 44 -7.87 -12.15 10.89
C THR A 44 -7.06 -11.32 11.90
N THR A 45 -6.03 -10.60 11.42
CA THR A 45 -5.10 -9.84 12.26
C THR A 45 -5.56 -8.40 12.49
N TRP A 46 -6.61 -7.96 11.79
CA TRP A 46 -7.13 -6.60 11.84
C TRP A 46 -8.61 -6.59 12.20
N THR A 47 -8.98 -5.76 13.16
CA THR A 47 -10.38 -5.44 13.48
C THR A 47 -10.55 -3.94 13.40
N LEU A 48 -11.52 -3.47 12.61
CA LEU A 48 -11.84 -2.06 12.53
C LEU A 48 -12.52 -1.63 13.84
N VAL A 49 -11.85 -0.78 14.61
CA VAL A 49 -12.38 -0.26 15.88
C VAL A 49 -12.69 1.24 15.75
N PRO A 50 -13.80 1.72 16.36
CA PRO A 50 -14.06 3.15 16.45
C PRO A 50 -12.91 3.88 17.12
N ARG A 51 -12.60 5.08 16.63
CA ARG A 51 -11.54 5.91 17.23
C ARG A 51 -12.02 6.42 18.59
N GLY A 52 -11.31 6.04 19.66
CA GLY A 52 -11.53 6.61 20.99
C GLY A 52 -11.10 8.08 21.05
N PRO A 53 -11.77 8.92 21.87
CA PRO A 53 -11.59 10.38 21.90
C PRO A 53 -10.13 10.81 22.13
N ASP A 54 -9.35 10.04 22.91
CA ASP A 54 -7.99 10.40 23.31
C ASP A 54 -6.89 9.56 22.65
N LYS A 55 -7.20 8.84 21.57
CA LYS A 55 -6.21 8.00 20.87
C LYS A 55 -5.65 8.70 19.63
N ARG A 56 -4.32 8.79 19.57
CA ARG A 56 -3.58 9.18 18.36
C ARG A 56 -3.69 8.04 17.34
N ALA A 57 -4.39 8.28 16.24
CA ALA A 57 -4.41 7.33 15.13
C ALA A 57 -2.99 7.18 14.59
N ILE A 58 -2.56 5.93 14.35
CA ILE A 58 -1.32 5.68 13.63
C ILE A 58 -1.57 6.11 12.18
N GLY A 59 -0.66 6.92 11.64
CA GLY A 59 -0.72 7.30 10.23
C GLY A 59 -0.70 6.05 9.35
N ARG A 60 -1.61 5.97 8.39
CA ARG A 60 -1.58 4.95 7.34
C ARG A 60 -0.88 5.52 6.12
N ARG A 61 0.08 4.77 5.56
CA ARG A 61 0.72 5.11 4.28
C ARG A 61 0.73 3.87 3.41
N TRP A 62 0.19 4.00 2.20
CA TRP A 62 0.38 2.99 1.16
C TRP A 62 1.72 3.23 0.48
N VAL A 63 2.49 2.18 0.26
CA VAL A 63 3.76 2.22 -0.47
C VAL A 63 3.67 1.25 -1.63
N PHE A 64 3.93 1.74 -2.85
CA PHE A 64 4.00 0.91 -4.03
C PHE A 64 5.44 0.47 -4.27
N ALA A 65 5.64 -0.80 -4.60
CA ALA A 65 6.92 -1.35 -4.96
C ALA A 65 6.70 -2.44 -6.02
N LYS A 66 7.49 -2.40 -7.09
CA LYS A 66 7.58 -3.50 -8.05
C LYS A 66 8.55 -4.54 -7.51
N LYS A 67 8.15 -5.80 -7.45
CA LYS A 67 9.09 -6.90 -7.20
C LYS A 67 9.96 -7.07 -8.45
N ARG A 68 11.27 -7.18 -8.25
CA ARG A 68 12.20 -7.63 -9.28
C ARG A 68 12.58 -9.06 -8.92
N ASP A 69 12.50 -9.95 -9.89
CA ASP A 69 12.95 -11.33 -9.75
C ASP A 69 14.47 -11.40 -9.52
#